data_AF-A0A6B2LJI4-F1
#
_entry.id   AF-A0A6B2LJI4-F1
#
_cell.length_a   1.000
_cell.length_b   1.000
_cell.length_c   1.000
_cell.angle_alpha   90.00
_cell.angle_beta   90.00
_cell.angle_gamma   90.00
#
_symmetry.space_group_name_H-M   'P 1'
#
loop_
_entity.id
_entity.type
_entity.pdbx_description
1 polymer ?
#
loop_
_entity_poly.entity_id
_entity_poly.type
_entity_poly.pdbx_seq_one_letter_code
_entity_poly.pdbx_strand_id
1 'polypeptide(L)'
;MKKLNEKPFFTKFIKKAEKKPDCNLHSIHDFLISMVQRIPQYINLLHDLQKNTVDFKEKDQIIVAHHQLKGLADSINKLKKEREDYKQLRRIHLQCGIKECPDKRKYIYEETVYSSKEKSENPETKYYKIFVFSDELWLVKFKGNFAVRVKRYPTSIPISFPSEHSIKLAKTTYYLTNSVKLTNLLNVLRPRNE
;
A
#
# COMPACT_ATOMS: atom_id res chain seq x y z
N MET A 1 -6.32 -16.65 -4.80
CA MET A 1 -6.92 -17.94 -4.43
C MET A 1 -8.42 -17.88 -4.14
N LYS A 2 -8.99 -16.80 -3.56
CA LYS A 2 -10.46 -16.68 -3.36
C LYS A 2 -11.29 -16.99 -4.62
N LYS A 3 -10.89 -16.44 -5.78
CA LYS A 3 -11.52 -16.73 -7.09
C LYS A 3 -11.36 -18.18 -7.62
N LEU A 4 -10.40 -18.95 -7.12
CA LEU A 4 -10.22 -20.37 -7.52
C LEU A 4 -11.03 -21.32 -6.64
N ASN A 5 -11.32 -20.93 -5.39
CA ASN A 5 -12.21 -21.68 -4.51
C ASN A 5 -13.67 -21.66 -4.97
N GLU A 6 -14.03 -20.71 -5.84
CA GLU A 6 -15.34 -20.60 -6.48
C GLU A 6 -15.57 -21.68 -7.56
N LYS A 7 -14.51 -22.39 -8.01
CA LYS A 7 -14.61 -23.46 -9.01
C LYS A 7 -14.54 -24.85 -8.34
N PRO A 8 -15.67 -25.57 -8.20
CA PRO A 8 -15.71 -26.81 -7.43
C PRO A 8 -14.81 -27.92 -8.00
N PHE A 9 -14.64 -27.97 -9.32
CA PHE A 9 -13.73 -28.91 -9.99
C PHE A 9 -12.26 -28.67 -9.62
N PHE A 10 -11.84 -27.40 -9.57
CA PHE A 10 -10.47 -27.05 -9.22
C PHE A 10 -10.16 -27.33 -7.75
N THR A 11 -11.10 -27.02 -6.85
CA THR A 11 -10.98 -27.35 -5.42
C THR A 11 -10.85 -28.85 -5.18
N LYS A 12 -11.61 -29.68 -5.90
CA LYS A 12 -11.48 -31.14 -5.84
C LYS A 12 -10.12 -31.63 -6.35
N PHE A 13 -9.62 -31.03 -7.44
CA PHE A 13 -8.30 -31.36 -7.98
C PHE A 13 -7.18 -31.07 -6.96
N ILE A 14 -7.17 -29.87 -6.36
CA ILE A 14 -6.18 -29.49 -5.35
C ILE A 14 -6.23 -30.43 -4.14
N LYS A 15 -7.42 -30.68 -3.59
CA LYS A 15 -7.57 -31.61 -2.46
C LYS A 15 -7.10 -33.04 -2.77
N LYS A 16 -7.25 -33.49 -4.01
CA LYS A 16 -6.73 -34.79 -4.45
C LYS A 16 -5.19 -34.78 -4.50
N ALA A 17 -4.60 -33.68 -4.96
CA ALA A 17 -3.15 -33.53 -5.02
C ALA A 17 -2.51 -33.43 -3.63
N GLU A 18 -3.09 -32.65 -2.71
CA GLU A 18 -2.60 -32.45 -1.33
C GLU A 18 -2.64 -33.72 -0.47
N LYS A 19 -3.48 -34.69 -0.83
CA LYS A 19 -3.56 -36.00 -0.15
C LYS A 19 -2.44 -36.97 -0.54
N LYS A 20 -1.60 -36.63 -1.52
CA LYS A 20 -0.46 -37.48 -1.90
C LYS A 20 0.56 -37.52 -0.76
N PRO A 21 1.22 -38.68 -0.53
CA PRO A 21 2.21 -38.82 0.53
C PRO A 21 3.37 -37.82 0.37
N ASP A 22 3.78 -37.52 -0.87
CA ASP A 22 4.84 -36.55 -1.19
C ASP A 22 4.57 -35.13 -0.67
N CYS A 23 3.30 -34.79 -0.45
CA CYS A 23 2.91 -33.48 0.05
C CYS A 23 3.10 -33.35 1.57
N ASN A 24 3.37 -34.43 2.31
CA ASN A 24 3.64 -34.41 3.75
C ASN A 24 2.63 -33.56 4.55
N LEU A 25 1.33 -33.66 4.25
CA LEU A 25 0.24 -32.87 4.85
C LEU A 25 0.31 -31.35 4.63
N HIS A 26 1.22 -30.88 3.76
CA HIS A 26 1.30 -29.47 3.39
C HIS A 26 0.29 -29.16 2.27
N SER A 27 -0.43 -28.07 2.43
CA SER A 27 -1.28 -27.54 1.38
C SER A 27 -0.44 -26.85 0.30
N ILE A 28 -1.04 -26.62 -0.88
CA ILE A 28 -0.41 -25.82 -1.93
C ILE A 28 -0.02 -24.42 -1.42
N HIS A 29 -0.77 -23.88 -0.47
CA HIS A 29 -0.51 -22.58 0.13
C HIS A 29 0.75 -22.61 1.00
N ASP A 30 0.96 -23.69 1.75
CA ASP A 30 2.15 -23.86 2.60
C ASP A 30 3.41 -23.97 1.76
N PHE A 31 3.36 -24.69 0.63
CA PHE A 31 4.45 -24.73 -0.33
C PHE A 31 4.77 -23.34 -0.89
N LEU A 32 3.76 -22.57 -1.29
CA LEU A 32 3.95 -21.21 -1.82
C LEU A 32 4.53 -20.24 -0.78
N ILE A 33 4.12 -20.36 0.48
CA ILE A 33 4.68 -19.55 1.57
C ILE A 33 6.12 -19.96 1.87
N SER A 34 6.41 -21.25 1.93
CA SER A 34 7.74 -21.76 2.30
C SER A 34 8.84 -21.23 1.37
N MET A 35 8.56 -21.07 0.07
CA MET A 35 9.51 -20.50 -0.88
C MET A 35 9.92 -19.07 -0.52
N VAL A 36 8.99 -18.26 -0.02
CA VAL A 36 9.28 -16.88 0.42
C VAL A 36 10.04 -16.89 1.75
N GLN A 37 9.71 -17.83 2.65
CA GLN A 37 10.34 -17.97 3.97
C GLN A 37 11.79 -18.46 3.93
N ARG A 38 12.19 -19.18 2.88
CA ARG A 38 13.57 -19.68 2.71
C ARG A 38 14.61 -18.56 2.68
N ILE A 39 14.27 -17.40 2.12
CA ILE A 39 15.22 -16.28 1.99
C ILE A 39 15.67 -15.76 3.37
N PRO A 40 14.76 -15.41 4.31
CA PRO A 40 15.14 -15.09 5.69
C PRO A 40 15.92 -16.21 6.40
N GLN A 41 15.57 -17.47 6.17
CA GLN A 41 16.24 -18.61 6.81
C GLN A 41 17.72 -18.70 6.40
N TYR A 42 18.03 -18.52 5.12
CA TYR A 42 19.41 -18.52 4.65
C TYR A 42 20.23 -17.36 5.23
N ILE A 43 19.63 -16.19 5.47
CA ILE A 43 20.30 -15.07 6.14
C ILE A 43 20.71 -15.47 7.56
N ASN A 44 19.79 -16.05 8.32
CA ASN A 44 20.07 -16.52 9.68
C ASN A 44 21.13 -17.63 9.68
N LEU A 45 21.05 -18.59 8.77
CA LEU A 45 22.03 -19.67 8.64
C LEU A 45 23.45 -19.15 8.34
N LEU A 46 23.58 -18.19 7.42
CA LEU A 46 24.89 -17.60 7.10
C LEU A 46 25.44 -16.79 8.27
N HIS A 47 24.59 -16.07 8.99
CA HIS A 47 24.97 -15.34 10.19
C HIS A 47 25.44 -16.29 11.31
N ASP A 48 24.76 -17.42 11.50
CA ASP A 48 25.15 -18.42 12.48
C ASP A 48 26.44 -19.14 12.05
N LEU A 49 26.62 -19.42 10.76
CA LEU A 49 27.87 -19.96 10.21
C LEU A 49 29.03 -19.00 10.45
N GLN A 50 28.84 -17.71 10.15
CA GLN A 50 29.85 -16.65 10.36
C GLN A 50 30.35 -16.59 11.82
N LYS A 51 29.45 -16.80 12.79
CA LYS A 51 29.81 -16.79 14.21
C LYS A 51 30.66 -17.99 14.63
N ASN A 52 30.48 -19.13 13.97
CA ASN A 52 31.13 -20.39 14.32
C ASN A 52 32.37 -20.69 13.46
N THR A 53 32.63 -19.93 12.39
CA THR A 53 33.85 -20.06 11.57
C THR A 53 35.04 -19.35 12.22
N VAL A 54 36.14 -20.10 12.42
CA VAL A 54 37.39 -19.62 13.02
C VAL A 54 38.36 -19.08 11.96
N ASP A 55 38.37 -19.67 10.76
CA ASP A 55 39.22 -19.22 9.65
C ASP A 55 38.80 -17.83 9.14
N PHE A 56 39.75 -16.91 9.10
CA PHE A 56 39.50 -15.52 8.73
C PHE A 56 39.07 -15.36 7.26
N LYS A 57 39.68 -16.12 6.35
CA LYS A 57 39.43 -16.02 4.91
C LYS A 57 38.05 -16.59 4.56
N GLU A 58 37.67 -17.72 5.18
CA GLU A 58 36.33 -18.29 5.03
C GLU A 58 35.26 -17.38 5.63
N LYS A 59 35.55 -16.80 6.80
CA LYS A 59 34.65 -15.85 7.46
C LYS A 59 34.36 -14.62 6.59
N ASP A 60 35.38 -14.06 5.93
CA ASP A 60 35.20 -12.95 4.99
C ASP A 60 34.30 -13.32 3.81
N GLN A 61 34.43 -14.53 3.25
CA GLN A 61 33.55 -15.01 2.19
C GLN A 61 32.10 -15.14 2.67
N ILE A 62 31.89 -15.64 3.89
CA ILE A 62 30.56 -15.76 4.50
C ILE A 62 29.94 -14.38 4.74
N ILE A 63 30.74 -13.40 5.19
CA ILE A 63 30.29 -12.01 5.38
C ILE A 63 29.78 -11.42 4.05
N VAL A 64 30.53 -11.60 2.97
CA VAL A 64 30.13 -11.13 1.63
C VAL A 64 28.83 -11.81 1.19
N ALA A 65 28.73 -13.14 1.32
CA ALA A 65 27.53 -13.88 0.97
C ALA A 65 26.30 -13.45 1.79
N HIS A 66 26.48 -13.25 3.10
CA HIS A 66 25.44 -12.76 3.99
C HIS A 66 24.96 -11.36 3.58
N HIS A 67 25.88 -10.45 3.25
CA HIS A 67 25.54 -9.11 2.79
C HIS A 67 24.78 -9.13 1.45
N GLN A 68 25.23 -9.94 0.48
CA GLN A 68 24.55 -10.10 -0.81
C GLN A 68 23.13 -10.63 -0.64
N LEU A 69 22.95 -11.64 0.21
CA LEU A 69 21.65 -12.25 0.45
C LEU A 69 20.70 -11.28 1.18
N LYS A 70 21.21 -10.51 2.14
CA LYS A 70 20.45 -9.44 2.79
C LYS A 70 20.01 -8.36 1.79
N GLY A 71 20.91 -7.92 0.92
CA GLY A 71 20.59 -6.98 -0.15
C GLY A 71 19.53 -7.51 -1.12
N LEU A 72 19.57 -8.80 -1.45
CA LEU A 72 18.53 -9.46 -2.25
C LEU A 72 17.17 -9.44 -1.54
N ALA A 73 17.14 -9.79 -0.25
CA ALA A 73 15.90 -9.77 0.54
C ALA A 73 15.29 -8.36 0.60
N ASP A 74 16.11 -7.33 0.83
CA ASP A 74 15.68 -5.93 0.84
C ASP A 74 15.15 -5.47 -0.52
N SER A 75 15.82 -5.87 -1.62
CA SER A 75 15.37 -5.59 -2.99
C SER A 75 14.02 -6.23 -3.29
N ILE A 76 13.80 -7.49 -2.89
CA ILE A 76 12.52 -8.18 -3.04
C ILE A 76 11.42 -7.45 -2.25
N ASN A 77 11.70 -7.08 -1.00
CA ASN A 77 10.75 -6.34 -0.17
C ASN A 77 10.38 -4.99 -0.79
N LYS A 78 11.37 -4.27 -1.33
CA LYS A 78 11.17 -3.01 -2.04
C LYS A 78 10.29 -3.18 -3.28
N LEU A 79 10.59 -4.15 -4.14
CA LEU A 79 9.79 -4.45 -5.35
C LEU A 79 8.36 -4.87 -5.01
N LYS A 80 8.17 -5.65 -3.92
CA LYS A 80 6.85 -6.01 -3.43
C LYS A 80 6.06 -4.75 -3.05
N LYS A 81 6.67 -3.88 -2.23
CA LYS A 81 6.05 -2.63 -1.79
C LYS A 81 5.68 -1.74 -2.97
N GLU A 82 6.59 -1.54 -3.91
CA GLU A 82 6.34 -0.76 -5.14
C GLU A 82 5.17 -1.33 -5.95
N ARG A 83 5.07 -2.66 -6.07
CA ARG A 83 3.96 -3.32 -6.76
C ARG A 83 2.63 -3.14 -6.01
N GLU A 84 2.62 -3.19 -4.69
CA GLU A 84 1.42 -2.96 -3.87
C GLU A 84 0.95 -1.50 -3.96
N ASP A 85 1.88 -0.56 -3.88
CA ASP A 85 1.64 0.88 -4.03
C ASP A 85 1.09 1.17 -5.44
N TYR A 86 1.67 0.60 -6.49
CA TYR A 86 1.18 0.74 -7.86
C TYR A 86 -0.22 0.14 -8.04
N LYS A 87 -0.50 -1.02 -7.43
CA LYS A 87 -1.87 -1.61 -7.44
C LYS A 87 -2.88 -0.69 -6.77
N GLN A 88 -2.50 -0.05 -5.66
CA GLN A 88 -3.33 0.92 -4.96
C GLN A 88 -3.61 2.13 -5.85
N LEU A 89 -2.56 2.73 -6.41
CA LEU A 89 -2.63 3.86 -7.34
C LEU A 89 -3.55 3.56 -8.53
N ARG A 90 -3.33 2.42 -9.19
CA ARG A 90 -4.10 1.97 -10.35
C ARG A 90 -5.56 1.76 -10.01
N ARG A 91 -5.88 1.22 -8.82
CA ARG A 91 -7.27 1.05 -8.38
C ARG A 91 -7.98 2.39 -8.25
N ILE A 92 -7.32 3.38 -7.64
CA ILE A 92 -7.89 4.73 -7.48
C ILE A 92 -8.08 5.40 -8.84
N HIS A 93 -7.12 5.28 -9.75
CA HIS A 93 -7.23 5.82 -11.12
C HIS A 93 -8.42 5.22 -11.87
N LEU A 94 -8.57 3.89 -11.84
CA LEU A 94 -9.70 3.21 -12.47
C LEU A 94 -11.05 3.62 -11.86
N GLN A 95 -11.12 3.75 -10.53
CA GLN A 95 -12.32 4.27 -9.85
C GLN A 95 -12.64 5.71 -10.25
N CYS A 96 -11.62 6.50 -10.60
CA CYS A 96 -11.75 7.86 -11.08
C CYS A 96 -11.97 7.96 -12.61
N GLY A 97 -12.09 6.84 -13.32
CA GLY A 97 -12.26 6.82 -14.78
C GLY A 97 -10.99 7.17 -15.57
N ILE A 98 -9.82 7.20 -14.92
CA ILE A 98 -8.54 7.57 -15.52
C ILE A 98 -7.79 6.28 -15.86
N LYS A 99 -7.43 6.10 -17.14
CA LYS A 99 -6.73 4.90 -17.63
C LYS A 99 -5.22 4.97 -17.40
N GLU A 100 -4.66 6.17 -17.50
CA GLU A 100 -3.22 6.40 -17.40
C GLU A 100 -2.80 6.56 -15.93
N CYS A 101 -1.74 5.89 -15.51
CA CYS A 101 -1.18 5.97 -14.16
C CYS A 101 0.25 6.52 -14.27
N PRO A 102 0.54 7.72 -13.74
CA PRO A 102 1.89 8.30 -13.84
C PRO A 102 2.92 7.48 -13.04
N ASP A 103 4.08 7.21 -13.64
CA ASP A 103 5.12 6.36 -13.03
C ASP A 103 5.74 6.94 -11.75
N LYS A 104 5.82 8.27 -11.64
CA LYS A 104 6.44 8.94 -10.48
C LYS A 104 5.47 9.23 -9.33
N ARG A 105 4.17 9.02 -9.54
CA ARG A 105 3.14 9.36 -8.55
C ARG A 105 3.06 8.28 -7.47
N LYS A 106 3.20 8.68 -6.21
CA LYS A 106 3.03 7.78 -5.05
C LYS A 106 1.76 8.13 -4.31
N TYR A 107 0.96 7.11 -4.00
CA TYR A 107 -0.17 7.24 -3.09
C TYR A 107 0.35 7.37 -1.65
N ILE A 108 -0.13 8.39 -0.92
CA ILE A 108 0.30 8.67 0.45
C ILE A 108 -0.84 8.36 1.43
N TYR A 109 -2.03 8.93 1.18
CA TYR A 109 -3.12 8.89 2.15
C TYR A 109 -4.50 9.07 1.51
N GLU A 110 -5.54 8.58 2.18
CA GLU A 110 -6.94 8.84 1.83
C GLU A 110 -7.76 9.18 3.08
N GLU A 111 -8.71 10.10 2.95
CA GLU A 111 -9.68 10.40 4.02
C GLU A 111 -11.04 10.80 3.45
N THR A 112 -12.11 10.47 4.16
CA THR A 112 -13.47 10.90 3.83
C THR A 112 -13.76 12.23 4.50
N VAL A 113 -14.26 13.19 3.73
CA VAL A 113 -14.62 14.54 4.19
C VAL A 113 -16.03 14.92 3.77
N TYR A 114 -16.66 15.83 4.51
CA TYR A 114 -18.02 16.29 4.25
C TYR A 114 -18.06 17.78 3.92
N SER A 115 -18.99 18.21 3.08
CA SER A 115 -19.15 19.65 2.78
C SER A 115 -20.03 20.41 3.80
N SER A 116 -20.50 19.76 4.87
CA SER A 116 -21.28 20.36 5.97
C SER A 116 -20.82 19.83 7.32
N LYS A 117 -20.99 20.61 8.39
CA LYS A 117 -20.71 20.20 9.78
C LYS A 117 -21.66 19.10 10.25
N GLU A 118 -22.91 19.17 9.79
CA GLU A 118 -23.94 18.19 10.12
C GLU A 118 -23.82 16.98 9.19
N LYS A 119 -23.76 15.78 9.80
CA LYS A 119 -24.00 14.51 9.10
C LYS A 119 -25.46 14.52 8.65
N SER A 120 -25.73 15.07 7.47
CA SER A 120 -27.08 15.06 6.88
C SER A 120 -27.61 13.62 6.84
N GLU A 121 -28.87 13.44 7.26
CA GLU A 121 -29.62 12.18 7.22
C GLU A 121 -29.72 11.56 5.81
N ASN A 122 -29.37 12.31 4.75
CA ASN A 122 -29.23 11.80 3.39
C ASN A 122 -27.75 11.57 3.01
N PRO A 123 -27.21 10.37 3.25
CA PRO A 123 -25.77 10.06 3.08
C PRO A 123 -25.27 10.20 1.63
N GLU A 124 -26.13 10.23 0.62
CA GLU A 124 -25.70 10.31 -0.78
C GLU A 124 -25.30 11.72 -1.25
N THR A 125 -25.64 12.78 -0.52
CA THR A 125 -25.59 14.12 -1.13
C THR A 125 -24.27 14.88 -0.96
N LYS A 126 -23.46 14.64 0.08
CA LYS A 126 -22.39 15.60 0.45
C LYS A 126 -21.08 15.03 1.04
N TYR A 127 -20.75 13.75 0.85
CA TYR A 127 -19.41 13.24 1.18
C TYR A 127 -18.47 13.25 -0.03
N TYR A 128 -17.20 13.48 0.25
CA TYR A 128 -16.09 13.47 -0.69
C TYR A 128 -14.99 12.59 -0.10
N LYS A 129 -14.13 12.06 -0.95
CA LYS A 129 -12.88 11.42 -0.54
C LYS A 129 -11.72 12.27 -1.02
N ILE A 130 -10.83 12.61 -0.11
CA ILE A 130 -9.55 13.21 -0.41
C ILE A 130 -8.55 12.09 -0.62
N PHE A 131 -7.84 12.12 -1.74
CA PHE A 131 -6.64 11.32 -1.95
C PHE A 131 -5.44 12.25 -1.99
N VAL A 132 -4.41 11.92 -1.23
CA VAL A 132 -3.15 12.64 -1.19
C VAL A 132 -2.10 11.79 -1.91
N PHE A 133 -1.52 12.36 -2.95
CA PHE A 133 -0.38 11.81 -3.68
C PHE A 133 0.87 12.66 -3.42
N SER A 134 2.03 12.16 -3.85
CA SER A 134 3.32 12.85 -3.73
C SER A 134 3.39 14.19 -4.46
N ASP A 135 2.61 14.35 -5.53
CA ASP A 135 2.63 15.49 -6.45
C ASP A 135 1.28 16.24 -6.50
N GLU A 136 0.17 15.57 -6.20
CA GLU A 136 -1.17 16.14 -6.28
C GLU A 136 -2.08 15.72 -5.12
N LEU A 137 -3.09 16.52 -4.86
CA LEU A 137 -4.22 16.22 -3.99
C LEU A 137 -5.49 16.15 -4.84
N TRP A 138 -6.26 15.07 -4.69
CA TRP A 138 -7.51 14.87 -5.40
C TRP A 138 -8.68 14.91 -4.43
N LEU A 139 -9.70 15.68 -4.77
CA LEU A 139 -10.98 15.67 -4.10
C LEU A 139 -12.01 15.02 -5.02
N VAL A 140 -12.54 13.87 -4.58
CA VAL A 140 -13.39 13.02 -5.41
C VAL A 140 -14.77 12.86 -4.77
N LYS A 141 -15.82 13.06 -5.56
CA LYS A 141 -17.19 12.68 -5.19
C LYS A 141 -17.53 11.35 -5.85
N PHE A 142 -17.90 10.36 -5.06
CA PHE A 142 -18.31 9.04 -5.53
C PHE A 142 -19.83 8.93 -5.60
N LYS A 143 -20.33 8.13 -6.55
CA LYS A 143 -21.70 7.60 -6.58
C LYS A 143 -21.60 6.10 -6.81
N GLY A 144 -21.84 5.31 -5.76
CA GLY A 144 -21.45 3.91 -5.74
C GLY A 144 -19.93 3.74 -5.87
N ASN A 145 -19.48 2.89 -6.80
CA ASN A 145 -18.07 2.56 -6.98
C ASN A 145 -17.31 3.48 -7.96
N PHE A 146 -18.00 4.43 -8.60
CA PHE A 146 -17.43 5.28 -9.64
C PHE A 146 -17.38 6.73 -9.19
N ALA A 147 -16.30 7.42 -9.55
CA ALA A 147 -16.19 8.86 -9.34
C ALA A 147 -17.12 9.60 -10.30
N VAL A 148 -17.94 10.49 -9.75
CA VAL A 148 -18.78 11.42 -10.51
C VAL A 148 -18.04 12.72 -10.78
N ARG A 149 -17.20 13.16 -9.83
CA ARG A 149 -16.44 14.40 -9.94
C ARG A 149 -15.08 14.24 -9.30
N VAL A 150 -14.03 14.60 -10.04
CA VAL A 150 -12.64 14.60 -9.57
C VAL A 150 -12.11 16.03 -9.72
N LYS A 151 -11.79 16.68 -8.61
CA LYS A 151 -11.04 17.96 -8.62
C LYS A 151 -9.59 17.66 -8.25
N ARG A 152 -8.63 18.17 -9.02
CA ARG A 152 -7.20 17.99 -8.79
C ARG A 152 -6.59 19.31 -8.36
N TYR A 153 -5.65 19.22 -7.44
CA TYR A 153 -4.99 20.35 -6.82
C TYR A 153 -3.49 20.01 -6.72
N PRO A 154 -2.56 20.89 -7.13
CA PRO A 154 -1.15 20.69 -6.80
C PRO A 154 -0.93 20.67 -5.28
N THR A 155 0.14 20.01 -4.82
CA THR A 155 0.52 20.00 -3.40
C THR A 155 0.90 21.39 -2.86
N SER A 156 1.28 22.33 -3.72
CA SER A 156 1.64 23.70 -3.37
C SER A 156 0.46 24.64 -3.08
N ILE A 157 -0.78 24.18 -3.13
CA ILE A 157 -1.94 25.05 -2.88
C ILE A 157 -1.91 25.58 -1.44
N PRO A 158 -2.29 26.85 -1.20
CA PRO A 158 -2.54 27.35 0.14
C PRO A 158 -3.75 26.61 0.76
N ILE A 159 -3.44 25.63 1.60
CA ILE A 159 -4.41 24.95 2.45
C ILE A 159 -4.49 25.72 3.77
N SER A 160 -5.70 26.07 4.21
CA SER A 160 -5.94 26.59 5.56
C SER A 160 -6.83 25.64 6.35
N PHE A 161 -6.66 25.64 7.67
CA PHE A 161 -7.40 24.78 8.59
C PHE A 161 -8.22 25.69 9.51
N PRO A 162 -9.50 25.96 9.17
CA PRO A 162 -10.34 26.83 10.00
C PRO A 162 -10.64 26.24 11.38
N SER A 163 -10.52 24.93 11.55
CA SER A 163 -10.62 24.22 12.82
C SER A 163 -9.85 22.90 12.76
N GLU A 164 -9.63 22.24 13.91
CA GLU A 164 -8.95 20.93 13.97
C GLU A 164 -9.63 19.85 13.12
N HIS A 165 -10.93 20.00 12.88
CA HIS A 165 -11.74 19.09 12.08
C HIS A 165 -12.26 19.73 10.79
N SER A 166 -11.59 20.76 10.27
CA SER A 166 -11.93 21.30 8.95
C SER A 166 -10.72 21.72 8.14
N ILE A 167 -10.83 21.55 6.84
CA ILE A 167 -9.85 21.94 5.84
C ILE A 167 -10.54 22.84 4.81
N LYS A 168 -9.93 23.99 4.51
CA LYS A 168 -10.37 24.86 3.44
C LYS A 168 -9.49 24.61 2.22
N LEU A 169 -10.13 24.12 1.16
CA LEU A 169 -9.52 23.92 -0.15
C LEU A 169 -10.13 24.93 -1.11
N ALA A 170 -9.30 25.86 -1.60
CA ALA A 170 -9.72 27.01 -2.40
C ALA A 170 -10.83 27.83 -1.69
N LYS A 171 -12.05 27.85 -2.24
CA LYS A 171 -13.18 28.62 -1.69
C LYS A 171 -14.12 27.80 -0.79
N THR A 172 -13.87 26.50 -0.61
CA THR A 172 -14.81 25.60 0.09
C THR A 172 -14.17 24.97 1.32
N THR A 173 -14.90 25.00 2.44
CA THR A 173 -14.52 24.32 3.68
C THR A 173 -15.12 22.92 3.72
N TYR A 174 -14.28 21.93 4.03
CA TYR A 174 -14.64 20.54 4.20
C TYR A 174 -14.38 20.13 5.65
N TYR A 175 -15.23 19.26 6.17
CA TYR A 175 -15.18 18.78 7.56
C TYR A 175 -14.69 17.35 7.60
N LEU A 176 -13.79 17.08 8.53
CA LEU A 176 -13.02 15.85 8.65
C LEU A 176 -13.71 14.88 9.61
N THR A 177 -13.65 13.59 9.31
CA THR A 177 -14.16 12.55 10.22
C THR A 177 -13.24 12.28 11.40
N ASN A 178 -11.92 12.36 11.19
CA ASN A 178 -10.91 11.91 12.16
C ASN A 178 -9.58 12.64 11.86
N SER A 179 -9.29 13.82 12.40
CA SER A 179 -8.08 14.54 11.92
C SER A 179 -7.21 15.23 12.96
N VAL A 180 -6.26 14.45 13.47
CA VAL A 180 -4.89 14.95 13.78
C VAL A 180 -3.93 14.61 12.62
N LYS A 181 -4.12 13.47 11.93
CA LYS A 181 -3.15 12.94 10.94
C LYS A 181 -3.13 13.66 9.59
N LEU A 182 -4.28 13.96 8.98
CA LEU A 182 -4.31 14.68 7.69
C LEU A 182 -3.78 16.12 7.84
N THR A 183 -4.17 16.80 8.92
CA THR A 183 -3.67 18.13 9.27
C THR A 183 -2.15 18.13 9.37
N ASN A 184 -1.57 17.15 10.05
CA ASN A 184 -0.11 17.01 10.15
C ASN A 184 0.54 16.70 8.80
N LEU A 185 -0.02 15.78 8.00
CA LEU A 185 0.53 15.42 6.68
C LEU A 185 0.54 16.62 5.72
N LEU A 186 -0.55 17.38 5.68
CA LEU A 186 -0.67 18.54 4.81
C LEU A 186 0.16 19.72 5.30
N ASN A 187 0.38 19.86 6.61
CA ASN A 187 1.32 20.85 7.16
C ASN A 187 2.77 20.53 6.77
N VAL A 188 3.16 19.25 6.71
CA VAL A 188 4.51 18.83 6.27
C VAL A 188 4.69 19.03 4.76
N LEU A 189 3.62 18.88 3.97
CA LEU A 189 3.64 19.12 2.52
C LEU A 189 3.59 20.60 2.14
N ARG A 190 3.43 21.51 3.11
CA ARG A 190 3.51 22.95 2.86
C ARG A 190 4.96 23.30 2.49
N PRO A 191 5.21 24.05 1.41
CA PRO A 191 6.53 24.62 1.19
C PRO A 191 6.90 25.44 2.44
N ARG A 192 8.05 25.12 3.05
CA ARG A 192 8.66 26.02 4.03
C ARG A 192 9.03 27.26 3.24
N ASN A 193 8.25 28.31 3.40
CA ASN A 193 8.66 29.63 2.93
C ASN A 193 9.86 30.02 3.79
N GLU A 194 11.06 29.95 3.22
CA GLU A 194 12.18 30.81 3.61
C GLU A 194 11.94 32.22 3.05
#